data_AF-A0A8J8TLQ4-F1
#
_entry.id   AF-A0A8J8TLQ4-F1
#
_cell.length_a   1.000
_cell.length_b   1.000
_cell.length_c   1.000
_cell.angle_alpha   90.00
_cell.angle_beta   90.00
_cell.angle_gamma   90.00
#
_symmetry.space_group_name_H-M   'P 1'
#
loop_
_entity.id
_entity.type
_entity.pdbx_description
1 polymer ?
#
loop_
_entity_poly.entity_id
_entity_poly.type
_entity_poly.pdbx_seq_one_letter_code
_entity_poly.pdbx_strand_id
1 'polypeptide(L)'
;EGGTSHIYKISDGKVDKVTSGNIVVRGFDYKDGRLAYFYSTPEKPVILKYKDVEYDPNPNIKGETPERLAINSNGMEIEGWYVVKNPEAPTIVFIHGGPHMAYGYAYFIEFQFFISNGFNIIYTNPRGSQGYGEEFAKACVGDWGGKDMEDIINFVNTVKQKYNLKGKIGVTGGSYGGFMTNWIVTQTNIFSAAISERGISNLVSMCGTSDIGFWFNVIESGIDDPWSKEGIEKLMRMSPIYYVKNVKTPTMLIHGEEDYRCPIEQAEQFYVALKMNGVPTELVRYQGDSHEHARRGKPKNMVDRLNTKLEWFKKYLT
;
A
#
# COMPACT_ATOMS: atom_id res chain seq x y z
N GLU A 1 -10.47 15.78 -3.66
CA GLU A 1 -11.10 14.73 -2.84
C GLU A 1 -10.19 13.53 -2.90
N GLY A 2 -9.90 12.94 -1.74
CA GLY A 2 -9.01 11.79 -1.68
C GLY A 2 -9.57 10.60 -2.45
N GLY A 3 -8.66 9.80 -3.01
CA GLY A 3 -9.00 8.55 -3.68
C GLY A 3 -9.68 8.65 -5.05
N THR A 4 -9.85 9.84 -5.62
CA THR A 4 -10.29 10.03 -7.02
C THR A 4 -9.20 10.70 -7.84
N SER A 5 -9.24 10.51 -9.16
CA SER A 5 -8.39 11.23 -10.10
C SER A 5 -9.25 11.72 -11.25
N HIS A 6 -9.18 13.02 -11.53
CA HIS A 6 -10.08 13.72 -12.44
C HIS A 6 -9.31 14.57 -13.44
N ILE A 7 -9.96 14.84 -14.57
CA ILE A 7 -9.46 15.80 -15.56
C ILE A 7 -10.02 17.18 -15.19
N TYR A 8 -9.15 18.18 -15.20
CA TYR A 8 -9.49 19.57 -14.99
C TYR A 8 -9.09 20.38 -16.23
N LYS A 9 -9.91 21.37 -16.58
CA LYS A 9 -9.62 22.36 -17.60
C LYS A 9 -9.18 23.64 -16.90
N ILE A 10 -8.09 24.23 -17.39
CA ILE A 10 -7.62 25.55 -16.94
C ILE A 10 -7.76 26.51 -18.10
N SER A 11 -8.55 27.58 -17.93
CA SER A 11 -8.72 28.65 -18.92
C SER A 11 -9.06 29.96 -18.23
N ASP A 12 -8.43 31.06 -18.65
CA ASP A 12 -8.67 32.42 -18.14
C ASP A 12 -8.63 32.52 -16.61
N GLY A 13 -7.65 31.83 -15.99
CA GLY A 13 -7.47 31.80 -14.53
C GLY A 13 -8.53 30.99 -13.76
N LYS A 14 -9.45 30.31 -14.46
CA LYS A 14 -10.47 29.43 -13.87
C LYS A 14 -10.08 27.96 -14.03
N VAL A 15 -10.46 27.16 -13.03
CA VAL A 15 -10.26 25.71 -13.00
C VAL A 15 -11.61 25.03 -12.96
N ASP A 16 -11.94 24.30 -14.02
CA ASP A 16 -13.22 23.59 -14.15
C ASP A 16 -12.98 22.08 -14.12
N LYS A 17 -13.74 21.36 -13.28
CA LYS A 17 -13.70 19.89 -13.22
C LYS A 17 -14.45 19.29 -14.41
N VAL A 18 -13.77 18.53 -15.26
CA VAL A 18 -14.33 17.99 -16.52
C VAL A 18 -15.02 16.65 -16.30
N THR A 19 -14.48 15.82 -15.42
CA THR A 19 -15.01 14.47 -15.11
C THR A 19 -15.65 14.43 -13.74
N SER A 20 -16.70 13.62 -13.56
CA SER A 20 -17.44 13.47 -12.30
C SER A 20 -17.51 12.01 -11.82
N GLY A 21 -18.04 11.80 -10.62
CA GLY A 21 -18.21 10.48 -10.01
C GLY A 21 -16.98 9.95 -9.28
N ASN A 22 -17.11 8.77 -8.68
CA ASN A 22 -16.03 8.08 -7.96
C ASN A 22 -15.15 7.30 -8.94
N ILE A 23 -14.36 8.04 -9.73
CA ILE A 23 -13.50 7.47 -10.77
C ILE A 23 -12.02 7.80 -10.52
N VAL A 24 -11.16 6.97 -11.10
CA VAL A 24 -9.73 7.24 -11.20
C VAL A 24 -9.34 7.27 -12.67
N VAL A 25 -9.16 8.47 -13.21
CA VAL A 25 -8.58 8.67 -14.55
C VAL A 25 -7.11 8.24 -14.53
N ARG A 26 -6.73 7.40 -15.49
CA ARG A 26 -5.39 6.80 -15.65
C ARG A 26 -4.58 7.44 -16.77
N GLY A 27 -5.24 8.13 -17.70
CA GLY A 27 -4.63 8.83 -18.81
C GLY A 27 -5.70 9.46 -19.69
N PHE A 28 -5.32 10.49 -20.43
CA PHE A 28 -6.21 11.16 -21.37
C PHE A 28 -5.42 11.74 -22.53
N ASP A 29 -6.11 11.99 -23.64
CA ASP A 29 -5.62 12.78 -24.77
C ASP A 29 -6.67 13.82 -25.15
N TYR A 30 -6.21 15.00 -25.55
CA TYR A 30 -7.07 16.12 -25.91
C TYR A 30 -6.57 16.80 -27.18
N LYS A 31 -7.42 16.83 -28.21
CA LYS A 31 -7.11 17.45 -29.50
C LYS A 31 -8.36 18.05 -30.13
N ASP A 32 -8.27 19.30 -30.59
CA ASP A 32 -9.33 20.01 -31.34
C ASP A 32 -10.72 19.95 -30.66
N GLY A 33 -10.76 20.18 -29.34
CA GLY A 33 -12.02 20.13 -28.58
C GLY A 33 -12.52 18.72 -28.23
N ARG A 34 -11.74 17.67 -28.55
CA ARG A 34 -12.11 16.28 -28.31
C ARG A 34 -11.26 15.70 -27.20
N LEU A 35 -11.94 15.15 -26.18
CA LEU A 35 -11.30 14.46 -25.06
C LEU A 35 -11.55 12.96 -25.17
N ALA A 36 -10.49 12.17 -25.11
CA ALA A 36 -10.53 10.73 -24.86
C ALA A 36 -9.80 10.44 -23.55
N TYR A 37 -10.33 9.55 -22.72
CA TYR A 37 -9.68 9.21 -21.46
C TYR A 37 -9.95 7.78 -21.02
N PHE A 38 -8.99 7.23 -20.29
CA PHE A 38 -9.10 5.93 -19.64
C PHE A 38 -9.32 6.14 -18.15
N TYR A 39 -10.29 5.43 -17.57
CA TYR A 39 -10.57 5.48 -16.15
C TYR A 39 -10.94 4.11 -15.60
N SER A 40 -10.81 3.94 -14.28
CA SER A 40 -11.30 2.77 -13.56
C SER A 40 -12.23 3.19 -12.43
N THR A 41 -13.07 2.27 -11.99
CA THR A 41 -13.87 2.36 -10.75
C THR A 41 -13.56 1.16 -9.86
N PRO A 42 -14.07 1.06 -8.62
CA PRO A 42 -13.89 -0.16 -7.84
C PRO A 42 -14.52 -1.39 -8.49
N GLU A 43 -15.58 -1.18 -9.27
CA GLU A 43 -16.35 -2.24 -9.92
C GLU A 43 -15.77 -2.67 -11.26
N LYS A 44 -15.08 -1.77 -11.96
CA LYS A 44 -14.62 -2.04 -13.32
C LYS A 44 -13.14 -1.74 -13.50
N PRO A 45 -12.38 -2.66 -14.14
CA PRO A 45 -11.06 -2.37 -14.66
C PRO A 45 -11.06 -1.17 -15.60
N VAL A 46 -9.90 -0.84 -16.17
CA VAL A 46 -9.76 0.35 -17.03
C VAL A 46 -10.67 0.26 -18.27
N ILE A 47 -11.49 1.30 -18.47
CA ILE A 47 -12.40 1.51 -19.60
C ILE A 47 -11.98 2.77 -20.36
N LEU A 48 -12.15 2.77 -21.68
CA LEU A 48 -11.96 3.94 -22.53
C LEU A 48 -13.27 4.71 -22.70
N LYS A 49 -13.24 6.02 -22.51
CA LYS A 49 -14.34 6.94 -22.78
C LYS A 49 -13.98 7.93 -23.89
N TYR A 50 -14.88 8.05 -24.86
CA TYR A 50 -14.83 9.08 -25.90
C TYR A 50 -16.25 9.55 -26.22
N LYS A 51 -16.55 10.82 -25.90
CA LYS A 51 -17.91 11.37 -25.94
C LYS A 51 -18.88 10.47 -25.12
N ASP A 52 -19.98 10.04 -25.72
CA ASP A 52 -20.99 9.17 -25.10
C ASP A 52 -20.69 7.68 -25.27
N VAL A 53 -19.54 7.31 -25.84
CA VAL A 53 -19.14 5.92 -26.05
C VAL A 53 -18.17 5.49 -24.97
N GLU A 54 -18.48 4.34 -24.37
CA GLU A 54 -17.59 3.60 -23.46
C GLU A 54 -17.19 2.28 -24.11
N TYR A 55 -15.89 2.00 -24.16
CA TYR A 55 -15.35 0.72 -24.59
C TYR A 55 -14.75 0.00 -23.38
N ASP A 56 -15.43 -1.06 -22.97
CA ASP A 56 -15.04 -1.92 -21.85
C ASP A 56 -14.43 -3.21 -22.40
N PRO A 57 -13.10 -3.41 -22.33
CA PRO A 57 -12.47 -4.65 -22.79
C PRO A 57 -12.70 -5.82 -21.83
N ASN A 58 -13.33 -5.59 -20.66
CA ASN A 58 -13.54 -6.59 -19.61
C ASN A 58 -15.02 -6.65 -19.16
N PRO A 59 -16.01 -6.79 -20.07
CA PRO A 59 -17.42 -6.55 -19.76
C PRO A 59 -18.02 -7.53 -18.72
N ASN A 60 -17.36 -8.68 -18.52
CA ASN A 60 -17.79 -9.72 -17.58
C ASN A 60 -17.11 -9.60 -16.21
N ILE A 61 -16.17 -8.67 -16.03
CA ILE A 61 -15.49 -8.45 -14.76
C ILE A 61 -16.27 -7.42 -13.96
N LYS A 62 -16.66 -7.80 -12.74
CA LYS A 62 -17.30 -6.91 -11.77
C LYS A 62 -16.60 -7.04 -10.43
N GLY A 63 -16.15 -5.91 -9.91
CA GLY A 63 -15.62 -5.76 -8.56
C GLY A 63 -16.70 -5.32 -7.58
N GLU A 64 -16.38 -5.45 -6.30
CA GLU A 64 -17.16 -4.99 -5.18
C GLU A 64 -16.82 -3.52 -4.87
N THR A 65 -17.86 -2.73 -4.64
CA THR A 65 -17.74 -1.32 -4.27
C THR A 65 -17.43 -1.19 -2.78
N PRO A 66 -16.35 -0.48 -2.39
CA PRO A 66 -16.04 -0.21 -1.01
C PRO A 66 -16.98 0.84 -0.41
N GLU A 67 -17.20 0.73 0.90
CA GLU A 67 -17.73 1.83 1.68
C GLU A 67 -16.59 2.77 2.11
N ARG A 68 -16.86 4.07 2.08
CA ARG A 68 -15.94 5.13 2.51
C ARG A 68 -16.20 5.49 3.98
N LEU A 69 -15.13 5.73 4.74
CA LEU A 69 -15.19 6.29 6.09
C LEU A 69 -14.08 7.33 6.28
N ALA A 70 -14.38 8.40 7.01
CA ALA A 70 -13.39 9.32 7.53
C ALA A 70 -13.41 9.29 9.06
N ILE A 71 -12.24 9.33 9.69
CA ILE A 71 -12.08 9.35 11.14
C ILE A 71 -11.17 10.51 11.54
N ASN A 72 -11.28 10.97 12.79
CA ASN A 72 -10.24 11.80 13.38
C ASN A 72 -9.17 10.91 14.02
N SER A 73 -7.91 11.11 13.62
CA SER A 73 -6.74 10.44 14.21
C SER A 73 -5.71 11.49 14.57
N ASN A 74 -5.50 11.71 15.88
CA ASN A 74 -4.55 12.69 16.41
C ASN A 74 -4.71 14.09 15.79
N GLY A 75 -5.95 14.56 15.65
CA GLY A 75 -6.25 15.89 15.12
C GLY A 75 -6.23 15.99 13.59
N MET A 76 -5.96 14.91 12.85
CA MET A 76 -6.08 14.87 11.39
C MET A 76 -7.28 14.03 10.96
N GLU A 77 -8.01 14.48 9.93
CA GLU A 77 -9.02 13.66 9.28
C GLU A 77 -8.34 12.64 8.36
N ILE A 78 -8.56 11.36 8.63
CA ILE A 78 -8.01 10.24 7.88
C ILE A 78 -9.15 9.56 7.13
N GLU A 79 -9.04 9.53 5.81
CA GLU A 79 -10.00 8.87 4.94
C GLU A 79 -9.52 7.47 4.56
N GLY A 80 -10.45 6.53 4.58
CA GLY A 80 -10.22 5.18 4.11
C GLY A 80 -11.49 4.50 3.63
N TRP A 81 -11.33 3.22 3.29
CA TRP A 81 -12.34 2.40 2.68
C TRP A 81 -12.28 0.97 3.20
N TYR A 82 -13.40 0.27 3.11
CA TYR A 82 -13.47 -1.13 3.45
C TYR A 82 -14.55 -1.86 2.66
N VAL A 83 -14.40 -3.17 2.54
CA VAL A 83 -15.42 -4.11 2.07
C VAL A 83 -15.59 -5.17 3.15
N VAL A 84 -16.72 -5.14 3.86
CA VAL A 84 -17.07 -6.13 4.88
C VAL A 84 -18.25 -6.95 4.36
N LYS A 85 -18.00 -8.20 3.96
CA LYS A 85 -19.04 -9.13 3.48
C LYS A 85 -19.58 -10.01 4.60
N ASN A 86 -18.74 -10.34 5.57
CA ASN A 86 -19.10 -11.16 6.72
C ASN A 86 -18.22 -10.79 7.93
N PRO A 87 -18.77 -10.26 9.04
CA PRO A 87 -18.00 -9.93 10.24
C PRO A 87 -17.18 -11.08 10.85
N GLU A 88 -17.58 -12.33 10.62
CA GLU A 88 -16.86 -13.52 11.09
C GLU A 88 -15.68 -13.91 10.18
N ALA A 89 -15.65 -13.40 8.94
CA ALA A 89 -14.59 -13.70 7.98
C ALA A 89 -13.26 -13.03 8.35
N PRO A 90 -12.12 -13.64 7.98
CA PRO A 90 -10.81 -13.00 8.14
C PRO A 90 -10.75 -11.67 7.38
N THR A 91 -10.00 -10.72 7.91
CA THR A 91 -9.86 -9.37 7.34
C THR A 91 -8.41 -9.11 6.93
N ILE A 92 -8.18 -8.53 5.75
CA ILE A 92 -6.85 -8.11 5.31
C ILE A 92 -6.79 -6.58 5.28
N VAL A 93 -5.79 -6.03 5.95
CA VAL A 93 -5.44 -4.61 5.90
C VAL A 93 -4.39 -4.39 4.82
N PHE A 94 -4.71 -3.56 3.83
CA PHE A 94 -3.78 -3.18 2.77
C PHE A 94 -3.19 -1.80 3.02
N ILE A 95 -1.87 -1.70 2.90
CA ILE A 95 -1.11 -0.46 3.05
C ILE A 95 -0.46 -0.12 1.70
N HIS A 96 -0.69 1.08 1.17
CA HIS A 96 -0.13 1.48 -0.12
C HIS A 96 1.37 1.81 -0.01
N GLY A 97 2.07 1.74 -1.14
CA GLY A 97 3.44 2.25 -1.28
C GLY A 97 3.48 3.78 -1.38
N GLY A 98 4.67 4.36 -1.49
CA GLY A 98 4.86 5.82 -1.46
C GLY A 98 6.00 6.21 -0.50
N PRO A 99 5.74 7.01 0.55
CA PRO A 99 4.45 7.17 1.24
C PRO A 99 3.47 8.11 0.51
N HIS A 100 3.98 8.95 -0.39
CA HIS A 100 3.22 9.94 -1.14
C HIS A 100 2.47 9.33 -2.34
N MET A 101 1.52 8.43 -2.07
CA MET A 101 0.52 7.91 -3.02
C MET A 101 -0.86 7.94 -2.34
N ALA A 102 -1.89 7.39 -2.99
CA ALA A 102 -3.21 7.25 -2.38
C ALA A 102 -3.93 6.01 -2.91
N TYR A 103 -4.62 5.31 -2.02
CA TYR A 103 -5.74 4.45 -2.36
C TYR A 103 -7.02 5.26 -2.62
N GLY A 104 -8.06 4.57 -3.08
CA GLY A 104 -9.37 5.15 -3.32
C GLY A 104 -10.27 4.29 -4.17
N TYR A 105 -10.81 4.89 -5.22
CA TYR A 105 -11.82 4.29 -6.10
C TYR A 105 -11.25 3.63 -7.36
N ALA A 106 -9.96 3.36 -7.38
CA ALA A 106 -9.35 2.59 -8.46
C ALA A 106 -9.72 1.11 -8.36
N TYR A 107 -9.80 0.44 -9.51
CA TYR A 107 -9.89 -1.02 -9.53
C TYR A 107 -8.57 -1.64 -9.07
N PHE A 108 -8.63 -2.47 -8.03
CA PHE A 108 -7.49 -3.27 -7.56
C PHE A 108 -7.85 -4.75 -7.67
N ILE A 109 -7.28 -5.43 -8.68
CA ILE A 109 -7.51 -6.86 -8.91
C ILE A 109 -7.22 -7.71 -7.68
N GLU A 110 -6.20 -7.35 -6.91
CA GLU A 110 -5.82 -8.04 -5.70
C GLU A 110 -6.89 -7.94 -4.60
N PHE A 111 -7.53 -6.77 -4.44
CA PHE A 111 -8.61 -6.62 -3.46
C PHE A 111 -9.78 -7.52 -3.86
N GLN A 112 -10.18 -7.46 -5.13
CA GLN A 112 -11.28 -8.27 -5.65
C GLN A 112 -10.99 -9.78 -5.58
N PHE A 113 -9.73 -10.18 -5.79
CA PHE A 113 -9.29 -11.56 -5.63
C PHE A 113 -9.44 -12.04 -4.17
N PHE A 114 -9.04 -11.25 -3.18
CA PHE A 114 -9.23 -11.64 -1.77
C PHE A 114 -10.69 -11.58 -1.33
N ILE A 115 -11.47 -10.60 -1.80
CA ILE A 115 -12.92 -10.54 -1.50
C ILE A 115 -13.63 -11.77 -2.04
N SER A 116 -13.37 -12.16 -3.29
CA SER A 116 -13.94 -13.37 -3.90
C SER A 116 -13.49 -14.67 -3.21
N ASN A 117 -12.38 -14.64 -2.47
CA ASN A 117 -11.89 -15.75 -1.65
C ASN A 117 -12.33 -15.67 -0.18
N GLY A 118 -13.33 -14.83 0.13
CA GLY A 118 -13.98 -14.80 1.44
C GLY A 118 -13.29 -13.95 2.49
N PHE A 119 -12.44 -12.99 2.10
CA PHE A 119 -11.83 -12.04 3.02
C PHE A 119 -12.58 -10.70 3.02
N ASN A 120 -12.69 -10.08 4.19
CA ASN A 120 -12.98 -8.65 4.27
C ASN A 120 -11.69 -7.86 3.96
N ILE A 121 -11.83 -6.62 3.49
CA ILE A 121 -10.70 -5.77 3.13
C ILE A 121 -10.84 -4.41 3.82
N ILE A 122 -9.73 -3.89 4.35
CA ILE A 122 -9.62 -2.53 4.90
C ILE A 122 -8.40 -1.87 4.25
N TYR A 123 -8.53 -0.62 3.84
CA TYR A 123 -7.41 0.19 3.36
C TYR A 123 -7.66 1.66 3.63
N THR A 124 -6.61 2.44 3.88
CA THR A 124 -6.72 3.84 4.28
C THR A 124 -5.61 4.68 3.66
N ASN A 125 -5.80 5.99 3.65
CA ASN A 125 -4.79 6.97 3.29
C ASN A 125 -4.32 7.67 4.57
N PRO A 126 -3.30 7.14 5.27
CA PRO A 126 -2.74 7.79 6.46
C PRO A 126 -2.05 9.10 6.08
N ARG A 127 -1.72 9.94 7.08
CA ARG A 127 -0.87 11.11 6.85
C ARG A 127 0.40 10.71 6.11
N GLY A 128 0.84 11.54 5.17
CA GLY A 128 1.83 11.15 4.16
C GLY A 128 1.24 10.89 2.78
N SER A 129 -0.04 10.49 2.70
CA SER A 129 -0.71 10.22 1.42
C SER A 129 -0.91 11.49 0.59
N GLN A 130 -1.00 11.33 -0.74
CA GLN A 130 -1.34 12.42 -1.65
C GLN A 130 -2.86 12.60 -1.80
N GLY A 131 -3.29 13.76 -2.30
CA GLY A 131 -4.70 14.07 -2.55
C GLY A 131 -5.42 14.86 -1.44
N TYR A 132 -4.70 15.19 -0.36
CA TYR A 132 -5.21 15.87 0.85
C TYR A 132 -4.52 17.21 1.16
N GLY A 133 -3.68 17.70 0.25
CA GLY A 133 -2.88 18.90 0.43
C GLY A 133 -1.44 18.62 0.88
N GLU A 134 -0.59 19.64 0.76
CA GLU A 134 0.85 19.53 0.98
C GLU A 134 1.20 19.24 2.45
N GLU A 135 0.53 19.90 3.40
CA GLU A 135 0.75 19.68 4.83
C GLU A 135 0.45 18.24 5.25
N PHE A 136 -0.62 17.66 4.69
CA PHE A 136 -0.96 16.26 4.94
C PHE A 136 0.09 15.31 4.36
N ALA A 137 0.59 15.59 3.16
CA ALA A 137 1.63 14.79 2.52
C ALA A 137 2.98 14.88 3.26
N LYS A 138 3.36 16.05 3.78
CA LYS A 138 4.62 16.24 4.52
C LYS A 138 4.58 15.70 5.94
N ALA A 139 3.39 15.45 6.50
CA ALA A 139 3.22 15.11 7.91
C ALA A 139 3.88 13.79 8.36
N CYS A 140 4.30 12.91 7.44
CA CYS A 140 5.06 11.70 7.77
C CYS A 140 6.59 11.91 7.67
N VAL A 141 7.07 12.99 7.06
CA VAL A 141 8.50 13.21 6.82
C VAL A 141 9.26 13.28 8.15
N GLY A 142 10.24 12.41 8.30
CA GLY A 142 11.02 12.24 9.54
C GLY A 142 10.32 11.49 10.67
N ASP A 143 9.11 10.97 10.44
CA ASP A 143 8.28 10.25 11.43
C ASP A 143 7.65 8.97 10.84
N TRP A 144 8.32 8.32 9.88
CA TRP A 144 7.85 7.04 9.33
C TRP A 144 7.69 5.98 10.42
N GLY A 145 6.51 5.37 10.49
CA GLY A 145 6.18 4.40 11.54
C GLY A 145 5.67 5.03 12.84
N GLY A 146 5.66 6.36 12.93
CA GLY A 146 5.05 7.11 14.01
C GLY A 146 3.56 7.30 13.78
N LYS A 147 3.14 8.55 13.55
CA LYS A 147 1.71 8.88 13.47
C LYS A 147 0.99 8.32 12.24
N ASP A 148 1.72 8.01 11.17
CA ASP A 148 1.21 7.31 9.99
C ASP A 148 0.79 5.86 10.32
N MET A 149 1.53 5.15 11.18
CA MET A 149 1.13 3.85 11.72
C MET A 149 -0.11 3.99 12.61
N GLU A 150 -0.14 5.00 13.49
CA GLU A 150 -1.28 5.25 14.37
C GLU A 150 -2.58 5.50 13.57
N ASP A 151 -2.50 6.25 12.47
CA ASP A 151 -3.64 6.47 11.57
C ASP A 151 -4.20 5.15 11.01
N ILE A 152 -3.32 4.24 10.58
CA ILE A 152 -3.70 2.91 10.09
C ILE A 152 -4.38 2.11 11.21
N ILE A 153 -3.77 2.04 12.39
CA ILE A 153 -4.29 1.29 13.53
C ILE A 153 -5.66 1.84 13.99
N ASN A 154 -5.79 3.16 14.08
CA ASN A 154 -7.02 3.83 14.47
C ASN A 154 -8.14 3.53 13.46
N PHE A 155 -7.84 3.61 12.16
CA PHE A 155 -8.82 3.27 11.11
C PHE A 155 -9.28 1.81 11.19
N VAL A 156 -8.33 0.88 11.33
CA VAL A 156 -8.62 -0.55 11.50
C VAL A 156 -9.50 -0.80 12.73
N ASN A 157 -9.18 -0.17 13.87
CA ASN A 157 -9.97 -0.30 15.09
C ASN A 157 -11.38 0.28 14.94
N THR A 158 -11.53 1.42 14.27
CA THR A 158 -12.86 2.00 14.02
C THR A 158 -13.72 1.09 13.16
N VAL A 159 -13.19 0.54 12.06
CA VAL A 159 -13.95 -0.40 11.21
C VAL A 159 -14.26 -1.69 11.97
N LYS A 160 -13.29 -2.23 12.73
CA LYS A 160 -13.47 -3.41 13.58
C LYS A 160 -14.61 -3.21 14.58
N GLN A 161 -14.68 -2.05 15.24
CA GLN A 161 -15.74 -1.72 16.18
C GLN A 161 -17.09 -1.52 15.46
N LYS A 162 -17.11 -0.76 14.36
CA LYS A 162 -18.32 -0.45 13.58
C LYS A 162 -19.05 -1.72 13.10
N TYR A 163 -18.30 -2.72 12.63
CA TYR A 163 -18.86 -3.97 12.10
C TYR A 163 -18.75 -5.16 13.06
N ASN A 164 -18.24 -4.94 14.28
CA ASN A 164 -18.01 -5.99 15.26
C ASN A 164 -17.18 -7.17 14.68
N LEU A 165 -16.12 -6.87 13.91
CA LEU A 165 -15.32 -7.89 13.22
C LEU A 165 -14.71 -8.88 14.22
N LYS A 166 -14.97 -10.17 14.02
CA LYS A 166 -14.53 -11.29 14.87
C LYS A 166 -13.41 -12.12 14.26
N GLY A 167 -13.31 -12.12 12.93
CA GLY A 167 -12.25 -12.83 12.22
C GLY A 167 -10.85 -12.32 12.57
N LYS A 168 -9.85 -13.19 12.37
CA LYS A 168 -8.43 -12.81 12.48
C LYS A 168 -8.10 -11.74 11.43
N ILE A 169 -7.17 -10.86 11.77
CA ILE A 169 -6.75 -9.76 10.90
C ILE A 169 -5.33 -10.01 10.40
N GLY A 170 -5.13 -9.96 9.09
CA GLY A 170 -3.82 -9.92 8.45
C GLY A 170 -3.48 -8.53 7.94
N VAL A 171 -2.19 -8.30 7.67
CA VAL A 171 -1.70 -7.04 7.09
C VAL A 171 -0.78 -7.31 5.90
N THR A 172 -0.86 -6.48 4.88
CA THR A 172 0.05 -6.54 3.73
C THR A 172 0.25 -5.18 3.09
N GLY A 173 1.42 -4.99 2.48
CA GLY A 173 1.73 -3.80 1.73
C GLY A 173 2.99 -3.98 0.89
N GLY A 174 3.12 -3.12 -0.11
CA GLY A 174 4.27 -3.11 -1.01
C GLY A 174 5.07 -1.82 -0.90
N SER A 175 6.39 -1.86 -1.09
CA SER A 175 7.27 -0.67 -1.06
C SER A 175 7.25 -0.03 0.33
N TYR A 176 6.93 1.26 0.47
CA TYR A 176 6.64 1.86 1.78
C TYR A 176 5.53 1.10 2.55
N GLY A 177 4.53 0.52 1.89
CA GLY A 177 3.56 -0.35 2.56
C GLY A 177 4.18 -1.65 3.09
N GLY A 178 5.25 -2.13 2.46
CA GLY A 178 6.08 -3.25 2.94
C GLY A 178 6.97 -2.82 4.11
N PHE A 179 7.55 -1.62 4.07
CA PHE A 179 8.18 -0.98 5.24
C PHE A 179 7.21 -0.93 6.42
N MET A 180 6.01 -0.37 6.22
CA MET A 180 5.02 -0.25 7.28
C MET A 180 4.52 -1.62 7.75
N THR A 181 4.42 -2.61 6.87
CA THR A 181 4.10 -4.00 7.26
C THR A 181 5.20 -4.59 8.15
N ASN A 182 6.48 -4.38 7.81
CA ASN A 182 7.61 -4.81 8.64
C ASN A 182 7.63 -4.06 9.98
N TRP A 183 7.36 -2.76 9.95
CA TRP A 183 7.33 -1.91 11.15
C TRP A 183 6.21 -2.34 12.09
N ILE A 184 4.98 -2.42 11.61
CA ILE A 184 3.80 -2.63 12.46
C ILE A 184 3.85 -3.95 13.23
N VAL A 185 4.43 -5.02 12.65
CA VAL A 185 4.61 -6.31 13.34
C VAL A 185 5.69 -6.29 14.43
N THR A 186 6.54 -5.25 14.44
CA THR A 186 7.50 -5.01 15.53
C THR A 186 6.89 -4.20 16.68
N GLN A 187 5.80 -3.47 16.41
CA GLN A 187 5.18 -2.54 17.35
C GLN A 187 3.91 -3.10 18.01
N THR A 188 3.23 -4.06 17.37
CA THR A 188 1.96 -4.58 17.86
C THR A 188 1.70 -6.04 17.47
N ASN A 189 0.80 -6.69 18.20
CA ASN A 189 0.39 -8.08 17.99
C ASN A 189 -1.08 -8.21 17.53
N ILE A 190 -1.71 -7.13 17.05
CA ILE A 190 -3.11 -7.21 16.59
C ILE A 190 -3.29 -8.05 15.30
N PHE A 191 -2.20 -8.23 14.54
CA PHE A 191 -2.20 -8.98 13.29
C PHE A 191 -1.80 -10.43 13.53
N SER A 192 -2.59 -11.35 13.00
CA SER A 192 -2.33 -12.80 13.06
C SER A 192 -1.45 -13.31 11.93
N ALA A 193 -1.28 -12.52 10.85
CA ALA A 193 -0.39 -12.82 9.74
C ALA A 193 0.05 -11.53 9.03
N ALA A 194 1.25 -11.52 8.48
CA ALA A 194 1.77 -10.41 7.68
C ALA A 194 2.39 -10.89 6.36
N ILE A 195 2.26 -10.07 5.33
CA ILE A 195 2.94 -10.24 4.05
C ILE A 195 3.55 -8.90 3.62
N SER A 196 4.87 -8.77 3.71
CA SER A 196 5.59 -7.59 3.24
C SER A 196 6.16 -7.86 1.84
N GLU A 197 5.89 -6.97 0.90
CA GLU A 197 6.36 -7.10 -0.47
C GLU A 197 7.29 -5.96 -0.84
N ARG A 198 8.39 -6.25 -1.55
CA ARG A 198 9.33 -5.23 -2.07
C ARG A 198 9.59 -4.12 -1.03
N GLY A 199 9.69 -4.52 0.22
CA GLY A 199 9.62 -3.64 1.39
C GLY A 199 11.01 -3.17 1.82
N ILE A 200 11.03 -2.38 2.90
CA ILE A 200 12.27 -1.88 3.51
C ILE A 200 12.32 -2.40 4.94
N SER A 201 13.47 -2.90 5.37
CA SER A 201 13.73 -3.31 6.75
C SER A 201 14.83 -2.48 7.40
N ASN A 202 15.73 -1.91 6.62
CA ASN A 202 16.93 -1.21 7.06
C ASN A 202 17.17 0.02 6.17
N LEU A 203 16.83 1.20 6.70
CA LEU A 203 17.00 2.48 6.02
C LEU A 203 18.47 2.86 5.86
N VAL A 204 19.38 2.34 6.69
CA VAL A 204 20.83 2.59 6.53
C VAL A 204 21.36 1.90 5.29
N SER A 205 21.07 0.59 5.10
CA SER A 205 21.52 -0.09 3.88
C SER A 205 20.84 0.47 2.64
N MET A 206 19.56 0.86 2.74
CA MET A 206 18.82 1.45 1.62
C MET A 206 19.51 2.69 1.03
N CYS A 207 20.08 3.56 1.87
CA CYS A 207 20.85 4.73 1.42
C CYS A 207 21.97 4.36 0.43
N GLY A 208 22.61 3.20 0.63
CA GLY A 208 23.76 2.76 -0.16
C GLY A 208 23.41 1.81 -1.31
N THR A 209 22.21 1.25 -1.35
CA THR A 209 21.84 0.19 -2.30
C THR A 209 20.74 0.59 -3.28
N SER A 210 19.84 1.49 -2.89
CA SER A 210 18.69 1.90 -3.70
C SER A 210 19.07 2.82 -4.86
N ASP A 211 18.40 2.67 -6.01
CA ASP A 211 18.51 3.55 -7.19
C ASP A 211 18.19 5.03 -6.89
N ILE A 212 17.51 5.32 -5.78
CA ILE A 212 17.16 6.66 -5.31
C ILE A 212 17.74 7.00 -3.93
N GLY A 213 18.58 6.13 -3.35
CA GLY A 213 19.11 6.30 -1.99
C GLY A 213 19.93 7.58 -1.79
N PHE A 214 20.51 8.12 -2.86
CA PHE A 214 21.33 9.33 -2.85
C PHE A 214 20.57 10.64 -2.53
N TRP A 215 19.23 10.61 -2.52
CA TRP A 215 18.40 11.77 -2.14
C TRP A 215 17.20 11.38 -1.27
N PHE A 216 16.62 10.20 -1.49
CA PHE A 216 15.34 9.82 -0.91
C PHE A 216 15.39 9.77 0.63
N ASN A 217 16.37 9.08 1.18
CA ASN A 217 16.47 8.87 2.63
C ASN A 217 16.70 10.17 3.40
N VAL A 218 17.46 11.11 2.84
CA VAL A 218 17.70 12.46 3.40
C VAL A 218 16.38 13.20 3.57
N ILE A 219 15.61 13.29 2.48
CA ILE A 219 14.34 14.01 2.46
C ILE A 219 13.34 13.32 3.37
N GLU A 220 13.06 12.03 3.14
CA GLU A 220 11.97 11.32 3.82
C GLU A 220 12.25 11.07 5.30
N SER A 221 13.52 10.91 5.68
CA SER A 221 13.87 10.77 7.09
C SER A 221 14.11 12.11 7.78
N GLY A 222 14.05 13.24 7.06
CA GLY A 222 14.28 14.58 7.62
C GLY A 222 15.65 14.68 8.30
N ILE A 223 16.71 14.32 7.58
CA ILE A 223 18.11 14.39 8.03
C ILE A 223 18.97 15.07 6.98
N ASP A 224 20.06 15.70 7.39
CA ASP A 224 20.96 16.41 6.46
C ASP A 224 22.00 15.48 5.84
N ASP A 225 22.62 14.61 6.66
CA ASP A 225 23.65 13.67 6.22
C ASP A 225 23.36 12.25 6.76
N PRO A 226 23.01 11.28 5.88
CA PRO A 226 22.68 9.92 6.27
C PRO A 226 23.89 9.10 6.70
N TRP A 227 25.11 9.56 6.40
CA TRP A 227 26.37 8.89 6.72
C TRP A 227 27.08 9.49 7.94
N SER A 228 26.57 10.59 8.48
CA SER A 228 26.93 11.07 9.82
C SER A 228 26.53 10.07 10.89
N LYS A 229 27.18 10.12 12.06
CA LYS A 229 26.85 9.24 13.18
C LYS A 229 25.38 9.40 13.59
N GLU A 230 24.92 10.64 13.70
CA GLU A 230 23.57 11.00 14.09
C GLU A 230 22.54 10.56 13.03
N GLY A 231 22.89 10.71 11.74
CA GLY A 231 22.07 10.25 10.62
C GLY A 231 21.90 8.74 10.62
N ILE A 232 22.98 7.97 10.71
CA ILE A 232 22.96 6.50 10.80
C ILE A 232 22.09 6.06 11.99
N GLU A 233 22.30 6.66 13.16
CA GLU A 233 21.52 6.34 14.36
C GLU A 233 20.02 6.61 14.18
N LYS A 234 19.65 7.75 13.55
CA LYS A 234 18.24 8.06 13.27
C LYS A 234 17.63 7.09 12.27
N LEU A 235 18.34 6.79 11.17
CA LEU A 235 17.89 5.81 10.18
C LEU A 235 17.71 4.42 10.80
N MET A 236 18.62 3.98 11.67
CA MET A 236 18.46 2.71 12.40
C MET A 236 17.23 2.73 13.32
N ARG A 237 16.99 3.81 14.07
CA ARG A 237 15.79 3.95 14.91
C ARG A 237 14.48 3.98 14.11
N MET A 238 14.54 4.38 12.84
CA MET A 238 13.39 4.31 11.91
C MET A 238 13.31 2.98 11.15
N SER A 239 14.23 2.03 11.39
CA SER A 239 14.31 0.78 10.65
C SER A 239 13.60 -0.38 11.36
N PRO A 240 12.68 -1.12 10.72
CA PRO A 240 12.03 -2.29 11.32
C PRO A 240 12.99 -3.35 11.87
N ILE A 241 14.14 -3.56 11.22
CA ILE A 241 15.15 -4.53 11.65
C ILE A 241 15.67 -4.24 13.07
N TYR A 242 15.67 -2.97 13.50
CA TYR A 242 16.14 -2.57 14.83
C TYR A 242 15.23 -3.11 15.94
N TYR A 243 13.96 -3.35 15.63
CA TYR A 243 12.94 -3.83 16.57
C TYR A 243 12.52 -5.29 16.31
N VAL A 244 13.26 -6.03 15.47
CA VAL A 244 12.88 -7.37 14.99
C VAL A 244 12.67 -8.39 16.12
N LYS A 245 13.30 -8.20 17.28
CA LYS A 245 13.14 -9.06 18.48
C LYS A 245 11.73 -9.05 19.05
N ASN A 246 10.92 -8.05 18.71
CA ASN A 246 9.53 -7.95 19.16
C ASN A 246 8.57 -8.77 18.30
N VAL A 247 8.99 -9.19 17.10
CA VAL A 247 8.08 -9.81 16.13
C VAL A 247 7.66 -11.20 16.60
N LYS A 248 6.35 -11.41 16.65
CA LYS A 248 5.71 -12.72 16.91
C LYS A 248 4.82 -13.17 15.75
N THR A 249 4.36 -12.23 14.94
CA THR A 249 3.44 -12.46 13.84
C THR A 249 4.10 -13.27 12.72
N PRO A 250 3.51 -14.39 12.28
CA PRO A 250 3.93 -15.09 11.07
C PRO A 250 4.05 -14.11 9.89
N THR A 251 5.25 -14.00 9.31
CA THR A 251 5.54 -12.99 8.29
C THR A 251 6.16 -13.62 7.05
N MET A 252 5.49 -13.47 5.91
CA MET A 252 6.04 -13.81 4.60
C MET A 252 6.62 -12.56 3.93
N LEU A 253 7.71 -12.76 3.21
CA LEU A 253 8.39 -11.73 2.43
C LEU A 253 8.34 -12.10 0.95
N ILE A 254 7.96 -11.16 0.08
CA ILE A 254 7.91 -11.37 -1.37
C ILE A 254 8.75 -10.30 -2.06
N HIS A 255 9.71 -10.70 -2.88
CA HIS A 255 10.65 -9.76 -3.48
C HIS A 255 11.07 -10.16 -4.91
N GLY A 256 11.23 -9.17 -5.78
CA GLY A 256 11.81 -9.37 -7.12
C GLY A 256 13.34 -9.24 -7.06
N GLU A 257 14.07 -10.13 -7.74
CA GLU A 257 15.54 -10.13 -7.66
C GLU A 257 16.18 -8.92 -8.37
N GLU A 258 15.48 -8.28 -9.30
CA GLU A 258 15.91 -7.08 -10.04
C GLU A 258 15.21 -5.80 -9.51
N ASP A 259 14.79 -5.81 -8.25
CA ASP A 259 14.25 -4.62 -7.59
C ASP A 259 15.39 -3.70 -7.15
N TYR A 260 15.69 -2.67 -7.94
CA TYR A 260 16.68 -1.65 -7.57
C TYR A 260 16.09 -0.51 -6.73
N ARG A 261 14.76 -0.42 -6.60
CA ARG A 261 14.09 0.62 -5.82
C ARG A 261 14.15 0.31 -4.33
N CYS A 262 13.75 -0.90 -3.97
CA CYS A 262 13.96 -1.49 -2.66
C CYS A 262 14.80 -2.75 -2.89
N PRO A 263 16.14 -2.67 -2.82
CA PRO A 263 17.02 -3.81 -3.06
C PRO A 263 16.66 -5.05 -2.26
N ILE A 264 16.81 -6.24 -2.85
CA ILE A 264 16.39 -7.52 -2.26
C ILE A 264 17.04 -7.81 -0.90
N GLU A 265 18.21 -7.22 -0.63
CA GLU A 265 18.87 -7.28 0.68
C GLU A 265 17.95 -6.85 1.84
N GLN A 266 16.97 -5.98 1.59
CA GLN A 266 15.97 -5.58 2.58
C GLN A 266 15.09 -6.78 3.02
N ALA A 267 14.64 -7.61 2.08
CA ALA A 267 13.90 -8.82 2.43
C ALA A 267 14.81 -9.89 3.03
N GLU A 268 16.04 -10.03 2.53
CA GLU A 268 17.00 -11.01 3.05
C GLU A 268 17.39 -10.74 4.51
N GLN A 269 17.69 -9.48 4.86
CA GLN A 269 18.00 -9.08 6.23
C GLN A 269 16.85 -9.43 7.19
N PHE A 270 15.62 -9.04 6.83
CA PHE A 270 14.48 -9.27 7.70
C PHE A 270 14.12 -10.76 7.79
N TYR A 271 14.18 -11.51 6.67
CA TYR A 271 13.97 -12.96 6.65
C TYR A 271 14.90 -13.68 7.63
N VAL A 272 16.21 -13.41 7.54
CA VAL A 272 17.20 -14.05 8.40
C VAL A 272 16.97 -13.69 9.86
N ALA A 273 16.69 -12.42 10.16
CA ALA A 273 16.42 -11.98 11.52
C ALA A 273 15.13 -12.61 12.11
N LEU A 274 14.06 -12.74 11.32
CA LEU A 274 12.84 -13.44 11.71
C LEU A 274 13.09 -14.92 11.98
N LYS A 275 13.86 -15.59 11.10
CA LYS A 275 14.28 -16.99 11.29
C LYS A 275 15.05 -17.17 12.60
N MET A 276 16.00 -16.28 12.89
CA MET A 276 16.79 -16.31 14.13
C MET A 276 15.93 -16.09 15.38
N ASN A 277 14.77 -15.43 15.24
CA ASN A 277 13.81 -15.22 16.32
C ASN A 277 12.76 -16.34 16.42
N GLY A 278 12.85 -17.39 15.59
CA GLY A 278 11.89 -18.49 15.58
C GLY A 278 10.50 -18.11 15.05
N VAL A 279 10.37 -16.98 14.36
CA VAL A 279 9.10 -16.55 13.77
C VAL A 279 8.81 -17.41 12.53
N PRO A 280 7.58 -17.94 12.35
CA PRO A 280 7.20 -18.59 11.10
C PRO A 280 7.34 -17.60 9.94
N THR A 281 8.25 -17.90 9.01
CA THR A 281 8.59 -17.01 7.90
C THR A 281 9.01 -17.77 6.65
N GLU A 282 8.64 -17.19 5.51
CA GLU A 282 8.94 -17.63 4.15
C GLU A 282 9.43 -16.42 3.34
N LEU A 283 10.40 -16.63 2.44
CA LEU A 283 10.90 -15.63 1.50
C LEU A 283 10.68 -16.13 0.07
N VAL A 284 9.74 -15.50 -0.64
CA VAL A 284 9.43 -15.78 -2.04
C VAL A 284 10.25 -14.82 -2.91
N ARG A 285 11.10 -15.39 -3.77
CA ARG A 285 11.97 -14.63 -4.68
C ARG A 285 11.50 -14.83 -6.12
N TYR A 286 11.20 -13.73 -6.81
CA TYR A 286 10.86 -13.77 -8.23
C TYR A 286 12.05 -13.36 -9.10
N GLN A 287 12.64 -14.34 -9.77
CA GLN A 287 13.79 -14.12 -10.64
C GLN A 287 13.42 -13.27 -11.88
N GLY A 288 14.20 -12.21 -12.09
CA GLY A 288 14.04 -11.27 -13.20
C GLY A 288 12.82 -10.35 -13.09
N ASP A 289 12.17 -10.31 -11.93
CA ASP A 289 11.12 -9.34 -11.65
C ASP A 289 11.70 -8.15 -10.87
N SER A 290 11.20 -6.95 -11.16
CA SER A 290 11.64 -5.69 -10.55
C SER A 290 10.68 -5.20 -9.45
N HIS A 291 10.82 -3.95 -9.02
CA HIS A 291 9.88 -3.30 -8.10
C HIS A 291 8.43 -3.34 -8.59
N GLU A 292 8.23 -3.45 -9.90
CA GLU A 292 6.90 -3.50 -10.51
C GLU A 292 6.34 -4.91 -10.62
N HIS A 293 6.91 -5.92 -9.95
CA HIS A 293 6.49 -7.33 -10.09
C HIS A 293 4.99 -7.58 -9.93
N ALA A 294 4.31 -6.82 -9.05
CA ALA A 294 2.87 -6.94 -8.84
C ALA A 294 2.00 -6.26 -9.92
N ARG A 295 2.59 -5.43 -10.80
CA ARG A 295 1.89 -4.59 -11.78
C ARG A 295 2.32 -4.84 -13.22
N ARG A 296 3.59 -5.16 -13.43
CA ARG A 296 4.26 -5.33 -14.72
C ARG A 296 5.26 -6.51 -14.70
N GLY A 297 5.18 -7.40 -13.71
CA GLY A 297 6.01 -8.60 -13.65
C GLY A 297 5.61 -9.62 -14.71
N LYS A 298 6.32 -10.75 -14.74
CA LYS A 298 5.95 -11.88 -15.60
C LYS A 298 4.54 -12.36 -15.21
N PRO A 299 3.59 -12.55 -16.15
CA PRO A 299 2.21 -12.93 -15.80
C PRO A 299 2.11 -14.18 -14.92
N LYS A 300 2.98 -15.18 -15.16
CA LYS A 300 3.06 -16.39 -14.31
C LYS A 300 3.41 -16.05 -12.86
N ASN A 301 4.38 -15.16 -12.64
CA ASN A 301 4.80 -14.73 -11.31
C ASN A 301 3.70 -13.92 -10.62
N MET A 302 2.97 -13.08 -11.37
CA MET A 302 1.83 -12.33 -10.83
C MET A 302 0.71 -13.25 -10.32
N VAL A 303 0.42 -14.33 -11.05
CA VAL A 303 -0.57 -15.35 -10.62
C VAL A 303 -0.07 -16.13 -9.42
N ASP A 304 1.18 -16.63 -9.49
CA ASP A 304 1.82 -17.33 -8.37
C ASP A 304 1.81 -16.49 -7.09
N ARG A 305 2.16 -15.21 -7.20
CA ARG A 305 2.12 -14.25 -6.08
C ARG A 305 0.75 -14.22 -5.42
N LEU A 306 -0.33 -14.07 -6.18
CA LEU A 306 -1.67 -14.02 -5.61
C LEU A 306 -2.04 -15.33 -4.89
N ASN A 307 -1.70 -16.48 -5.48
CA ASN A 307 -1.96 -17.78 -4.89
C ASN A 307 -1.15 -18.01 -3.61
N THR A 308 0.15 -17.72 -3.63
CA THR A 308 1.03 -17.84 -2.46
C THR A 308 0.57 -16.95 -1.32
N LYS A 309 0.15 -15.71 -1.62
CA LYS A 309 -0.46 -14.82 -0.61
C LYS A 309 -1.76 -15.39 -0.04
N LEU A 310 -2.61 -15.97 -0.88
CA LEU A 310 -3.86 -16.60 -0.47
C LEU A 310 -3.62 -17.79 0.46
N GLU A 311 -2.67 -18.65 0.13
CA GLU A 311 -2.30 -19.81 0.94
C GLU A 311 -1.78 -19.38 2.30
N TRP A 312 -0.91 -18.37 2.35
CA TRP A 312 -0.40 -17.80 3.60
C TRP A 312 -1.52 -17.25 4.48
N PHE A 313 -2.40 -16.42 3.91
CA PHE A 313 -3.51 -15.86 4.69
C PHE A 313 -4.53 -16.92 5.11
N LYS A 314 -4.85 -17.91 4.27
CA LYS A 314 -5.70 -19.04 4.70
C LYS A 314 -5.05 -19.78 5.87
N LYS A 315 -3.78 -20.17 5.76
CA LYS A 315 -3.06 -20.91 6.81
C LYS A 315 -3.10 -20.25 8.19
N TYR A 316 -3.02 -18.93 8.26
CA TYR A 316 -2.90 -18.22 9.54
C TYR A 316 -4.19 -17.50 9.99
N LEU A 317 -5.08 -17.13 9.06
CA LEU A 317 -6.30 -16.36 9.38
C LEU A 317 -7.58 -17.21 9.44
N THR A 318 -7.60 -18.40 8.84
CA THR A 318 -8.72 -19.36 8.95
C THR A 318 -8.33 -20.51 9.85
#